data_AF-A0A537RIX1-F1
#
_entry.id   AF-A0A537RIX1-F1
#
_cell.length_a   1.000
_cell.length_b   1.000
_cell.length_c   1.000
_cell.angle_alpha   90.00
_cell.angle_beta   90.00
_cell.angle_gamma   90.00
#
_symmetry.space_group_name_H-M   'P 1'
#
loop_
_entity.id
_entity.type
_entity.pdbx_description
1 polymer ?
#
loop_
_entity_poly.entity_id
_entity_poly.type
_entity_poly.pdbx_seq_one_letter_code
_entity_poly.pdbx_strand_id
1 'polypeptide(L)'
;MAARILKIAPVRHRTPTPEPVALGVPQDLPSRLHFWRGASAKRYVHTVYSLVECPPLPRAMYLLVRRDKDGQRKVLHVGRGRSDAPTLNLAQVRQRGAQLGANEVHVHFLADTEAQRGHVMCDLRAGQFGELSCEPTRASA
;
A
#
# COMPACT_ATOMS: atom_id res chain seq x y z
N MET A 1 74.85 20.68 31.91
CA MET A 1 74.24 19.81 30.88
C MET A 1 72.84 20.35 30.57
N ALA A 2 72.58 20.79 29.34
CA ALA A 2 71.31 21.42 28.96
C ALA A 2 70.45 20.43 28.14
N ALA A 3 69.21 20.20 28.57
CA ALA A 3 68.25 19.36 27.86
C ALA A 3 67.50 20.17 26.79
N ARG A 4 67.50 19.70 25.53
CA ARG A 4 66.70 20.28 24.44
C ARG A 4 65.42 19.45 24.25
N ILE A 5 64.28 20.12 24.30
CA ILE A 5 62.96 19.53 24.01
C ILE A 5 62.71 19.65 22.50
N LEU A 6 62.52 18.52 21.83
CA LEU A 6 62.12 18.47 20.42
C LEU A 6 60.60 18.63 20.31
N LYS A 7 60.16 19.61 19.51
CA LYS A 7 58.75 19.90 19.28
C LYS A 7 58.23 19.02 18.14
N ILE A 8 57.38 18.05 18.47
CA ILE A 8 56.76 17.15 17.48
C ILE A 8 55.55 17.86 16.86
N ALA A 9 55.44 17.84 15.53
CA ALA A 9 54.32 18.44 14.81
C ALA A 9 53.03 17.61 14.99
N PRO A 10 51.83 18.24 15.01
CA PRO A 10 50.58 17.52 15.19
C PRO A 10 50.23 16.67 13.97
N VAL A 11 49.90 15.40 14.20
CA VAL A 11 49.38 14.48 13.19
C VAL A 11 47.99 14.94 12.78
N ARG A 12 47.79 15.22 11.48
CA ARG A 12 46.47 15.47 10.93
C ARG A 12 45.74 14.15 10.79
N HIS A 13 44.75 13.90 11.65
CA HIS A 13 43.80 12.82 11.43
C HIS A 13 42.89 13.20 10.26
N ARG A 14 42.95 12.41 9.18
CA ARG A 14 41.99 12.50 8.07
C ARG A 14 40.70 11.84 8.55
N THR A 15 39.67 12.62 8.83
CA THR A 15 38.33 12.07 9.07
C THR A 15 37.84 11.47 7.75
N PRO A 16 37.60 10.15 7.66
CA PRO A 16 37.01 9.59 6.46
C PRO A 16 35.59 10.15 6.31
N THR A 17 35.32 10.80 5.18
CA THR A 17 33.97 11.21 4.81
C THR A 17 33.14 9.93 4.71
N PRO A 18 32.02 9.79 5.43
CA PRO A 18 31.17 8.61 5.27
C PRO A 18 30.67 8.60 3.83
N GLU A 19 31.07 7.58 3.07
CA GLU A 19 30.48 7.36 1.75
C GLU A 19 28.98 7.12 1.96
N PRO A 20 28.10 7.80 1.20
CA PRO A 20 26.68 7.57 1.31
C PRO A 20 26.43 6.10 0.95
N VAL A 21 26.03 5.31 1.94
CA VAL A 21 25.54 3.96 1.71
C VAL A 21 24.30 4.12 0.85
N ALA A 22 24.43 3.81 -0.44
CA ALA A 22 23.28 3.70 -1.32
C ALA A 22 22.42 2.56 -0.74
N LEU A 23 21.37 2.93 0.01
CA LEU A 23 20.27 2.02 0.30
C LEU A 23 19.80 1.55 -1.06
N GLY A 24 20.15 0.31 -1.41
CA GLY A 24 19.90 -0.25 -2.72
C GLY A 24 18.46 0.05 -3.10
N VAL A 25 18.28 0.78 -4.19
CA VAL A 25 16.94 1.02 -4.74
C VAL A 25 16.35 -0.37 -4.92
N PRO A 26 15.24 -0.73 -4.23
CA PRO A 26 14.61 -2.02 -4.46
C PRO A 26 14.39 -2.14 -5.96
N GLN A 27 14.95 -3.17 -6.59
CA GLN A 27 14.90 -3.36 -8.05
C GLN A 27 13.47 -3.54 -8.57
N ASP A 28 12.50 -3.59 -7.66
CA ASP A 28 11.08 -3.57 -7.89
C ASP A 28 10.46 -2.52 -6.96
N LEU A 29 10.77 -1.23 -7.20
CA LEU A 29 10.00 -0.12 -6.63
C LEU A 29 8.55 -0.45 -6.95
N PRO A 30 7.69 -0.71 -5.95
CA PRO A 30 6.34 -1.14 -6.20
C PRO A 30 5.72 -0.10 -7.12
N SER A 31 5.40 -0.51 -8.34
CA SER A 31 4.61 0.32 -9.25
C SER A 31 3.42 0.76 -8.41
N ARG A 32 3.36 2.06 -8.10
CA ARG A 32 2.26 2.61 -7.29
C ARG A 32 0.92 2.39 -7.96
N LEU A 33 0.90 1.93 -9.21
CA LEU A 33 -0.30 1.61 -9.97
C LEU A 33 -0.34 0.12 -10.31
N HIS A 34 -1.51 -0.49 -10.14
CA HIS A 34 -1.80 -1.85 -10.57
C HIS A 34 -3.16 -1.92 -11.28
N PHE A 35 -3.28 -2.77 -12.30
CA PHE A 35 -4.51 -2.94 -13.06
C PHE A 35 -5.17 -4.27 -12.71
N TRP A 36 -6.39 -4.20 -12.19
CA TRP A 36 -7.25 -5.37 -12.02
C TRP A 36 -8.24 -5.46 -13.17
N ARG A 37 -8.50 -6.68 -13.66
CA ARG A 37 -9.55 -6.95 -14.64
C ARG A 37 -10.82 -7.37 -13.91
N GLY A 38 -11.95 -6.80 -14.29
CA GLY A 38 -13.27 -7.29 -13.89
C GLY A 38 -13.75 -8.44 -14.78
N ALA A 39 -14.90 -9.03 -14.45
CA ALA A 39 -15.55 -10.06 -15.27
C ALA A 39 -15.91 -9.54 -16.67
N SER A 40 -16.20 -8.24 -16.80
CA SER A 40 -16.45 -7.55 -18.06
C SER A 40 -15.21 -7.37 -18.94
N ALA A 41 -14.05 -7.90 -18.54
CA ALA A 41 -12.73 -7.69 -19.13
C ALA A 41 -12.21 -6.24 -19.09
N LYS A 42 -12.97 -5.28 -18.55
CA LYS A 42 -12.52 -3.91 -18.28
C LYS A 42 -11.37 -3.92 -17.27
N ARG A 43 -10.42 -3.00 -17.48
CA ARG A 43 -9.25 -2.82 -16.61
C ARG A 43 -9.44 -1.59 -15.75
N TYR A 44 -9.28 -1.77 -14.44
CA TYR A 44 -9.40 -0.71 -13.44
C TYR A 44 -8.03 -0.45 -12.83
N VAL A 45 -7.55 0.79 -12.95
CA VAL A 45 -6.30 1.22 -12.33
C VAL A 45 -6.52 1.46 -10.83
N HIS A 46 -5.57 1.00 -10.03
CA HIS A 46 -5.58 1.16 -8.59
C HIS A 46 -4.24 1.69 -8.12
N THR A 47 -4.26 2.58 -7.13
CA THR A 47 -3.04 2.96 -6.41
C THR A 47 -2.72 1.92 -5.35
N VAL A 48 -1.49 1.41 -5.33
CA VAL A 48 -1.01 0.39 -4.41
C VAL A 48 -0.33 1.05 -3.22
N TYR A 49 -0.78 0.70 -2.03
CA TYR A 49 -0.14 1.03 -0.76
C TYR A 49 0.18 -0.25 0.01
N SER A 50 1.22 -0.24 0.83
CA SER A 50 1.35 -1.25 1.86
C SER A 50 0.21 -1.09 2.88
N LEU A 51 -0.18 -2.17 3.58
CA LEU A 51 -1.23 -2.10 4.60
C LEU A 51 -0.88 -1.09 5.71
N VAL A 52 0.41 -0.96 6.02
CA VAL A 52 0.93 -0.09 7.09
C VAL A 52 1.06 1.36 6.63
N GLU A 53 1.47 1.62 5.38
CA GLU A 53 1.69 2.98 4.86
C GLU A 53 0.50 3.52 4.07
N CYS A 54 -0.62 2.80 4.06
CA CYS A 54 -1.85 3.28 3.44
C CYS A 54 -2.31 4.59 4.12
N PRO A 55 -2.51 5.68 3.36
CA PRO A 55 -2.95 6.96 3.90
C PRO A 55 -4.44 6.92 4.28
N PRO A 56 -4.95 7.91 5.04
CA PRO A 56 -6.38 8.05 5.28
C PRO A 56 -7.18 8.05 3.96
N LEU A 57 -8.24 7.24 3.90
CA LEU A 57 -8.95 6.99 2.65
C LEU A 57 -10.32 7.69 2.63
N PRO A 58 -10.68 8.43 1.57
CA PRO A 58 -12.03 8.94 1.40
C PRO A 58 -13.02 7.78 1.16
N ARG A 59 -14.25 8.08 0.73
CA ARG A 59 -15.23 7.09 0.26
C ARG A 59 -14.81 6.48 -1.10
N ALA A 60 -13.65 5.85 -1.13
CA ALA A 60 -13.08 5.18 -2.28
C ALA A 60 -13.33 3.66 -2.23
N MET A 61 -13.27 3.02 -3.39
CA MET A 61 -13.24 1.57 -3.50
C MET A 61 -11.81 1.07 -3.24
N TYR A 62 -11.68 -0.07 -2.57
CA TYR A 62 -10.39 -0.68 -2.30
C TYR A 62 -10.42 -2.20 -2.42
N LEU A 63 -9.25 -2.79 -2.68
CA LEU A 63 -8.98 -4.21 -2.60
C LEU A 63 -7.96 -4.46 -1.50
N LEU A 64 -8.22 -5.48 -0.70
CA LEU A 64 -7.22 -6.05 0.20
C LEU A 64 -6.53 -7.18 -0.54
N VAL A 65 -5.21 -7.10 -0.62
CA VAL A 65 -4.40 -7.99 -1.45
C VAL A 65 -3.30 -8.61 -0.59
N ARG A 66 -3.06 -9.90 -0.81
CA ARG A 66 -1.83 -10.57 -0.38
C ARG A 66 -0.89 -10.63 -1.57
N ARG A 67 0.27 -10.01 -1.42
CA ARG A 67 1.42 -10.19 -2.28
C ARG A 67 2.36 -11.22 -1.65
N ASP A 68 2.61 -12.30 -2.38
CA ASP A 68 3.52 -13.36 -1.95
C ASP A 68 4.98 -12.99 -2.22
N LYS A 69 5.92 -13.79 -1.71
CA LYS A 69 7.37 -13.55 -1.88
C LYS A 69 7.80 -13.52 -3.35
N ASP A 70 7.11 -14.28 -4.19
CA ASP A 70 7.33 -14.35 -5.65
C ASP A 70 6.68 -13.17 -6.40
N GLY A 71 6.07 -12.22 -5.69
CA GLY A 71 5.44 -11.04 -6.24
C GLY A 71 4.02 -11.26 -6.78
N GLN A 72 3.51 -12.50 -6.75
CA GLN A 72 2.14 -12.84 -7.11
C GLN A 72 1.14 -12.14 -6.17
N ARG A 73 0.02 -11.68 -6.73
CA ARG A 73 -1.01 -10.93 -6.00
C ARG A 73 -2.32 -11.68 -5.99
N LYS A 74 -2.85 -11.92 -4.80
CA LYS A 74 -4.16 -12.53 -4.59
C LYS A 74 -5.09 -11.52 -3.91
N VAL A 75 -6.23 -11.25 -4.54
CA VAL A 75 -7.29 -10.46 -3.92
C VAL A 75 -7.95 -11.29 -2.82
N LEU A 76 -8.07 -10.70 -1.64
CA LEU A 76 -8.70 -11.33 -0.47
C LEU A 76 -10.06 -10.73 -0.15
N HIS A 77 -10.25 -9.45 -0.50
CA HIS A 77 -11.51 -8.76 -0.29
C HIS A 77 -11.63 -7.55 -1.22
N VAL A 78 -12.86 -7.25 -1.61
CA VAL A 78 -13.24 -6.07 -2.39
C VAL A 78 -14.23 -5.27 -1.56
N GLY A 79 -13.90 -4.04 -1.21
CA GLY A 79 -14.71 -3.20 -0.32
C GLY A 79 -14.72 -1.73 -0.73
N ARG A 80 -15.41 -0.90 0.07
CA ARG A 80 -15.45 0.55 -0.10
C ARG A 80 -15.49 1.27 1.25
N GLY A 81 -14.89 2.45 1.33
CA GLY A 81 -15.07 3.37 2.45
C GLY A 81 -16.52 3.86 2.50
N ARG A 82 -17.12 3.85 3.69
CA ARG A 82 -18.52 4.26 3.90
C ARG A 82 -18.65 5.55 4.72
N SER A 83 -17.64 5.88 5.53
CA SER A 83 -17.64 7.07 6.36
C SER A 83 -17.10 8.28 5.60
N ASP A 84 -17.56 9.48 5.95
CA ASP A 84 -16.91 10.73 5.53
C ASP A 84 -15.58 10.97 6.24
N ALA A 85 -15.33 10.32 7.38
CA ALA A 85 -14.09 10.44 8.13
C ALA A 85 -13.00 9.53 7.54
N PRO A 86 -11.94 10.08 6.90
CA PRO A 86 -10.98 9.25 6.17
C PRO A 86 -10.14 8.32 7.05
N THR A 87 -9.91 8.72 8.29
CA THR A 87 -9.18 7.94 9.30
C THR A 87 -9.99 6.73 9.78
N LEU A 88 -11.32 6.85 9.89
CA LEU A 88 -12.20 5.73 10.23
C LEU A 88 -12.22 4.68 9.11
N ASN A 89 -12.29 5.11 7.85
CA ASN A 89 -12.19 4.19 6.71
C ASN A 89 -10.85 3.45 6.74
N LEU A 90 -9.74 4.17 6.97
CA LEU A 90 -8.41 3.54 7.07
C LEU A 90 -8.33 2.53 8.22
N ALA A 91 -8.89 2.85 9.38
CA ALA A 91 -8.92 1.95 10.53
C ALA A 91 -9.65 0.64 10.19
N GLN A 92 -10.81 0.73 9.53
CA GLN A 92 -11.59 -0.42 9.07
C GLN A 92 -10.82 -1.24 8.03
N VAL A 93 -10.17 -0.59 7.05
CA VAL A 93 -9.32 -1.25 6.04
C VAL A 93 -8.19 -2.02 6.71
N ARG A 94 -7.49 -1.41 7.66
CA ARG A 94 -6.37 -2.05 8.39
C ARG A 94 -6.84 -3.21 9.24
N GLN A 95 -7.91 -3.03 10.00
CA GLN A 95 -8.50 -4.09 10.81
C GLN A 95 -8.87 -5.30 9.94
N ARG A 96 -9.60 -5.05 8.84
CA ARG A 96 -10.02 -6.12 7.93
C ARG A 96 -8.85 -6.76 7.21
N GLY A 97 -7.88 -5.95 6.78
CA GLY A 97 -6.63 -6.40 6.17
C GLY A 97 -5.85 -7.32 7.10
N ALA A 98 -5.71 -6.97 8.37
CA ALA A 98 -5.04 -7.80 9.35
C ALA A 98 -5.77 -9.15 9.55
N GLN A 99 -7.11 -9.13 9.67
CA GLN A 99 -7.92 -10.34 9.84
C GLN A 99 -7.81 -11.32 8.66
N LEU A 100 -7.73 -10.80 7.44
CA LEU A 100 -7.64 -11.62 6.23
C LEU A 100 -6.20 -11.99 5.86
N GLY A 101 -5.22 -11.36 6.50
CA GLY A 101 -3.84 -11.43 6.07
C GLY A 101 -3.66 -10.76 4.71
N ALA A 102 -3.96 -9.47 4.59
CA ALA A 102 -3.50 -8.63 3.49
C ALA A 102 -2.16 -7.96 3.85
N ASN A 103 -1.37 -7.59 2.86
CA ASN A 103 -0.17 -6.74 3.02
C ASN A 103 -0.18 -5.55 2.05
N GLU A 104 -1.05 -5.55 1.05
CA GLU A 104 -1.26 -4.44 0.15
C GLU A 104 -2.73 -3.98 0.17
N VAL A 105 -2.94 -2.68 -0.02
CA VAL A 105 -4.24 -2.03 -0.21
C VAL A 105 -4.22 -1.38 -1.57
N HIS A 106 -5.08 -1.81 -2.48
CA HIS A 106 -5.18 -1.27 -3.83
C HIS A 106 -6.42 -0.39 -3.90
N VAL A 107 -6.27 0.92 -4.08
CA VAL A 107 -7.37 1.89 -4.01
C VAL A 107 -7.73 2.41 -5.39
N HIS A 108 -9.01 2.39 -5.73
CA HIS A 108 -9.53 2.96 -6.97
C HIS A 108 -10.18 4.33 -6.71
N PHE A 109 -9.61 5.37 -7.31
CA PHE A 109 -10.06 6.76 -7.13
C PHE A 109 -10.94 7.31 -8.25
N LEU A 110 -11.05 6.62 -9.40
CA LEU A 110 -11.73 7.15 -10.59
C LEU A 110 -13.25 6.91 -10.63
N ALA A 111 -13.82 6.42 -9.52
CA ALA A 111 -15.26 6.20 -9.40
C ALA A 111 -15.86 7.26 -8.47
N ASP A 112 -16.39 8.32 -9.08
CA ASP A 112 -16.84 9.54 -8.39
C ASP A 112 -18.17 9.33 -7.65
N THR A 113 -19.08 8.56 -8.23
CA THR A 113 -20.41 8.31 -7.65
C THR A 113 -20.49 7.00 -6.89
N GLU A 114 -21.45 6.90 -5.97
CA GLU A 114 -21.70 5.65 -5.25
C GLU A 114 -22.11 4.53 -6.22
N ALA A 115 -22.92 4.85 -7.22
CA ALA A 115 -23.34 3.91 -8.26
C ALA A 115 -22.14 3.39 -9.07
N GLN A 116 -21.24 4.28 -9.51
CA GLN A 116 -20.01 3.89 -10.20
C GLN A 116 -19.15 2.97 -9.33
N ARG A 117 -18.94 3.32 -8.06
CA ARG A 117 -18.21 2.46 -7.11
C ARG A 117 -18.88 1.09 -6.96
N GLY A 118 -20.21 1.05 -6.89
CA GLY A 118 -20.98 -0.18 -6.85
C GLY A 118 -20.76 -1.06 -8.09
N HIS A 119 -20.86 -0.48 -9.30
CA HIS A 119 -20.64 -1.21 -10.55
C HIS A 119 -19.21 -1.77 -10.66
N VAL A 120 -18.20 -0.96 -10.37
CA VAL A 120 -16.79 -1.40 -10.37
C VAL A 120 -16.57 -2.52 -9.35
N MET A 121 -17.14 -2.40 -8.16
CA MET A 121 -17.04 -3.41 -7.11
C MET A 121 -17.69 -4.73 -7.52
N CYS A 122 -18.90 -4.70 -8.08
CA CYS A 122 -19.58 -5.90 -8.57
C CYS A 122 -18.77 -6.59 -9.68
N ASP A 123 -18.28 -5.83 -10.65
CA ASP A 123 -17.50 -6.36 -11.77
C ASP A 123 -16.16 -6.97 -11.30
N LEU A 124 -15.49 -6.33 -10.35
CA LEU A 124 -14.26 -6.86 -9.74
C LEU A 124 -14.54 -8.09 -8.88
N ARG A 125 -15.59 -8.12 -8.07
CA ARG A 125 -15.95 -9.33 -7.29
C ARG A 125 -16.22 -10.52 -8.22
N ALA A 126 -17.00 -10.30 -9.27
CA ALA A 126 -17.26 -11.32 -10.27
C ALA A 126 -15.96 -11.79 -10.95
N GLY A 127 -15.06 -10.87 -11.30
CA GLY A 127 -13.81 -11.21 -11.97
C GLY A 127 -12.77 -11.89 -11.08
N GLN A 128 -12.73 -11.57 -9.79
CA GLN A 128 -11.71 -12.06 -8.86
C GLN A 128 -12.13 -13.30 -8.07
N PHE A 129 -13.43 -13.45 -7.82
CA PHE A 129 -13.96 -14.55 -7.00
C PHE A 129 -14.90 -15.48 -7.76
N GLY A 130 -15.34 -15.11 -8.98
CA GLY A 130 -16.42 -15.83 -9.66
C GLY A 130 -17.78 -15.68 -8.96
N GLU A 131 -17.89 -14.77 -7.99
CA GLU A 131 -19.10 -14.56 -7.20
C GLU A 131 -19.69 -13.16 -7.47
N LEU A 132 -20.98 -13.11 -7.82
CA LEU A 132 -21.81 -11.91 -7.77
C LEU A 132 -22.43 -11.75 -6.37
N SER A 133 -21.63 -11.79 -5.31
CA SER A 133 -22.16 -11.63 -3.95
C SER A 133 -22.25 -10.14 -3.58
N CYS A 134 -23.50 -9.66 -3.45
CA CYS A 134 -23.82 -8.44 -2.72
C CYS A 134 -23.47 -8.69 -1.25
N GLU A 135 -22.55 -7.90 -0.69
CA GLU A 135 -22.19 -8.07 0.72
C GLU A 135 -23.40 -7.62 1.56
N PRO A 136 -23.92 -8.46 2.47
CA PRO A 136 -25.09 -8.09 3.25
C PRO A 136 -24.74 -6.85 4.09
N THR A 137 -25.52 -5.79 3.90
CA THR A 137 -25.51 -4.64 4.82
C THR A 137 -25.85 -5.19 6.19
N ARG A 138 -24.85 -5.30 7.08
CA ARG A 138 -25.12 -5.48 8.51
C ARG A 138 -25.85 -4.22 8.96
N ALA A 139 -27.17 -4.32 9.08
CA ALA A 139 -27.97 -3.36 9.83
C ALA A 139 -27.36 -3.29 11.23
N SER A 140 -27.00 -2.08 11.65
CA SER A 140 -26.63 -1.84 13.04
C SER A 140 -27.88 -2.08 13.89
N ALA A 141 -27.77 -2.97 14.86
CA ALA A 141 -28.61 -2.89 16.06
C ALA A 141 -28.20 -1.67 16.88
#